data_AF-A7ENS5-F1
#
_entry.id   AF-A7ENS5-F1
#
_cell.length_a   1.000
_cell.length_b   1.000
_cell.length_c   1.000
_cell.angle_alpha   90.00
_cell.angle_beta   90.00
_cell.angle_gamma   90.00
#
_symmetry.space_group_name_H-M   'P 1'
#
loop_
_entity.id
_entity.type
_entity.pdbx_description
1 polymer ?
#
loop_
_entity_poly.entity_id
_entity_poly.type
_entity_poly.pdbx_seq_one_letter_code
_entity_poly.pdbx_strand_id
1 'polypeptide(L)'
;MDMQNICIAFFVLGTTVDLGGILIPSFRQHVMNYGSRGITPNASKDPSILSKPANILEFIGSIQVPHTWFSHYYIVSVASSIFWAHQIIARGAAFKFLASYSQHDSTKSMTVNQIALAWGFMALQGGRRLYESFALTKPSQSKMWIGLWVVGIAYYIFMGISIWIEGIGG
;
A
#
# COMPACT_ATOMS: atom_id res chain seq x y z
N MET A 1 2.36 -2.77 -23.27
CA MET A 1 1.73 -3.38 -22.09
C MET A 1 0.64 -2.43 -21.64
N ASP A 2 -0.61 -2.89 -21.63
CA ASP A 2 -1.72 -2.06 -21.15
C ASP A 2 -1.53 -1.74 -19.67
N MET A 3 -1.73 -0.47 -19.31
CA MET A 3 -1.60 -0.01 -17.93
C MET A 3 -2.50 -0.81 -16.97
N GLN A 4 -3.65 -1.28 -17.47
CA GLN A 4 -4.55 -2.17 -16.75
C GLN A 4 -3.88 -3.50 -16.35
N ASN A 5 -3.13 -4.12 -17.27
CA ASN A 5 -2.43 -5.38 -17.01
C ASN A 5 -1.34 -5.24 -15.95
N ILE A 6 -0.69 -4.06 -15.88
CA ILE A 6 0.31 -3.76 -14.84
C ILE A 6 -0.38 -3.68 -13.47
N CYS A 7 -1.53 -3.01 -13.39
CA CYS A 7 -2.31 -2.91 -12.15
C CYS A 7 -2.81 -4.28 -11.69
N ILE A 8 -3.37 -5.08 -12.61
CA ILE A 8 -3.81 -6.45 -12.32
C ILE A 8 -2.64 -7.30 -11.82
N ALA A 9 -1.50 -7.28 -12.51
CA ALA A 9 -0.32 -8.02 -12.09
C ALA A 9 0.14 -7.62 -10.69
N PHE A 10 0.16 -6.32 -10.37
CA PHE A 10 0.50 -5.82 -9.05
C PHE A 10 -0.42 -6.37 -7.96
N PHE A 11 -1.75 -6.32 -8.13
CA PHE A 11 -2.68 -6.82 -7.12
C PHE A 11 -2.68 -8.35 -7.00
N VAL A 12 -2.53 -9.08 -8.11
CA VAL A 12 -2.43 -10.55 -8.09
C VAL A 12 -1.16 -10.99 -7.37
N LEU A 13 -0.02 -10.35 -7.66
CA LEU A 13 1.23 -10.62 -6.96
C LEU A 13 1.12 -10.28 -5.47
N GLY A 14 0.55 -9.12 -5.12
CA GLY A 14 0.30 -8.73 -3.73
C GLY A 14 -0.55 -9.77 -2.98
N THR A 15 -1.68 -10.18 -3.58
CA THR A 15 -2.56 -11.21 -3.00
C THR A 15 -1.84 -12.53 -2.82
N THR A 16 -1.00 -12.92 -3.79
CA THR A 16 -0.21 -14.16 -3.72
C THR A 16 0.81 -14.11 -2.58
N VAL A 17 1.46 -12.96 -2.38
CA VAL A 17 2.42 -12.75 -1.28
C VAL A 17 1.70 -12.79 0.08
N ASP A 18 0.54 -12.15 0.21
CA ASP A 18 -0.25 -12.16 1.44
C ASP A 18 -0.72 -13.58 1.79
N LEU A 19 -1.23 -14.33 0.81
CA LEU A 19 -1.62 -15.73 0.98
C LEU A 19 -0.43 -16.63 1.32
N GLY A 20 0.69 -16.46 0.60
CA GLY A 20 1.94 -17.17 0.85
C GLY A 20 2.47 -16.92 2.27
N GLY A 21 2.31 -15.71 2.78
CA GLY A 21 2.68 -15.39 4.15
C GLY A 21 1.79 -16.05 5.20
N ILE A 22 0.51 -16.28 4.94
CA ILE A 22 -0.35 -17.05 5.84
C ILE A 22 0.08 -18.52 5.88
N LEU A 23 0.46 -19.07 4.72
CA LEU A 23 0.81 -20.47 4.55
C LEU A 23 2.23 -20.83 5.02
N ILE A 24 3.15 -19.85 5.07
CA ILE A 24 4.57 -20.06 5.45
C ILE A 24 4.87 -19.36 6.77
N PRO A 25 4.88 -20.09 7.92
CA PRO A 25 5.08 -19.50 9.25
C PRO A 25 6.41 -18.75 9.40
N SER A 26 7.48 -19.21 8.75
CA SER A 26 8.81 -18.58 8.81
C SER A 26 8.85 -17.20 8.15
N PHE A 27 8.13 -17.04 7.03
CA PHE A 27 7.97 -15.74 6.34
C PHE A 27 7.10 -14.79 7.16
N ARG A 28 6.01 -15.31 7.74
CA ARG A 28 5.15 -14.54 8.63
C ARG A 28 5.90 -13.95 9.82
N GLN A 29 6.77 -14.74 10.46
CA GLN A 29 7.51 -14.31 11.65
C GLN A 29 8.53 -13.21 11.36
N HIS A 30 9.21 -13.27 10.21
CA HIS A 30 10.31 -12.34 9.90
C HIS A 30 9.88 -11.12 9.08
N VAL A 31 8.82 -11.25 8.26
CA VAL A 31 8.43 -10.21 7.29
C VAL A 31 7.08 -9.58 7.63
N MET A 32 6.11 -10.35 8.15
CA MET A 32 4.73 -9.87 8.35
C MET A 32 4.35 -9.56 9.80
N ASN A 33 5.04 -10.13 10.79
CA ASN A 33 4.77 -9.84 12.19
C ASN A 33 5.28 -8.44 12.53
N TYR A 34 4.33 -7.51 12.64
CA TYR A 34 4.54 -6.12 13.03
C TYR A 34 3.56 -5.75 14.17
N GLY A 35 3.83 -4.67 14.92
CA GLY A 35 2.90 -4.23 15.97
C GLY A 35 3.04 -5.01 17.27
N SER A 36 1.93 -5.12 17.99
CA SER A 36 1.78 -5.97 19.19
C SER A 36 2.06 -7.46 18.94
N ARG A 37 2.10 -7.88 17.66
CA ARG A 37 2.41 -9.26 17.24
C ARG A 37 3.92 -9.54 17.11
N GLY A 38 4.76 -8.50 17.17
CA GLY A 38 6.23 -8.62 17.22
C GLY A 38 6.80 -8.50 18.63
N ILE A 39 5.97 -8.21 19.64
CA ILE A 39 6.38 -8.21 21.04
C ILE A 39 6.35 -9.65 21.52
N THR A 40 7.48 -10.37 21.43
CA THR A 40 7.69 -11.55 22.27
C THR A 40 7.87 -11.09 23.72
N PRO A 41 6.92 -11.40 24.64
CA PRO A 41 7.19 -11.24 26.06
C PRO A 41 8.26 -12.28 26.41
N ASN A 42 9.36 -11.84 27.03
CA ASN A 42 10.54 -12.63 27.41
C ASN A 42 11.58 -12.86 26.31
N ALA A 43 12.25 -11.78 25.88
CA ALA A 43 13.68 -11.88 25.58
C ALA A 43 14.43 -11.86 26.93
N SER A 44 14.38 -12.99 27.64
CA SER A 44 15.32 -13.28 28.71
C SER A 44 16.72 -13.15 28.13
N LYS A 45 17.56 -12.36 28.80
CA LYS A 45 18.99 -12.22 28.48
C LYS A 45 19.62 -13.61 28.48
N ASP A 46 20.02 -14.11 27.31
CA ASP A 46 20.97 -15.22 27.22
C ASP A 46 22.15 -14.79 26.34
N PRO A 47 23.36 -14.66 26.92
CA PRO A 47 24.55 -14.19 26.21
C PRO A 47 25.30 -15.39 25.62
N SER A 48 24.71 -16.07 24.65
CA SER A 48 25.47 -16.96 23.78
C SER A 48 24.62 -17.29 22.55
N ILE A 49 25.03 -16.85 21.37
CA ILE A 49 25.39 -17.70 20.23
C ILE A 49 26.05 -16.76 19.21
N LEU A 50 27.37 -16.83 19.19
CA LEU A 50 28.23 -16.33 18.13
C LEU A 50 27.93 -17.14 16.83
N SER A 51 28.00 -16.46 15.68
CA SER A 51 28.18 -17.03 14.34
C SER A 51 27.09 -17.97 13.79
N LYS A 52 26.07 -17.38 13.16
CA LYS A 52 25.45 -17.94 11.94
C LYS A 52 25.70 -16.96 10.80
N PRO A 53 25.89 -17.40 9.54
CA PRO A 53 25.99 -16.46 8.43
C PRO A 53 24.69 -15.68 8.42
N ALA A 54 24.78 -14.35 8.59
CA ALA A 54 23.63 -13.47 8.57
C ALA A 54 22.88 -13.74 7.27
N ASN A 55 21.76 -14.47 7.37
CA ASN A 55 20.94 -14.77 6.22
C ASN A 55 20.51 -13.42 5.66
N ILE A 56 20.56 -13.25 4.34
CA ILE A 56 20.13 -12.01 3.67
C ILE A 56 18.73 -11.59 4.15
N LEU A 57 17.88 -12.56 4.48
CA LEU A 57 16.56 -12.38 5.12
C LEU A 57 16.60 -11.67 6.48
N GLU A 58 17.61 -11.92 7.30
CA GLU A 58 17.81 -11.31 8.63
C GLU A 58 18.34 -9.87 8.50
N PHE A 59 19.24 -9.61 7.54
CA PHE A 59 19.67 -8.26 7.20
C PHE A 59 18.51 -7.45 6.62
N ILE A 60 17.75 -8.01 5.68
CA ILE A 60 16.57 -7.37 5.10
C ILE A 60 15.53 -7.09 6.19
N GLY A 61 15.26 -8.04 7.09
CA GLY A 61 14.31 -7.88 8.21
C GLY A 61 14.74 -6.87 9.28
N SER A 62 16.05 -6.57 9.39
CA SER A 62 16.59 -5.57 10.32
C SER A 62 16.31 -4.13 9.88
N ILE A 63 16.03 -3.90 8.59
CA ILE A 63 15.70 -2.57 8.07
C ILE A 63 14.24 -2.29 8.38
N GLN A 64 14.02 -1.65 9.52
CA GLN A 64 12.68 -1.34 10.01
C GLN A 64 12.46 0.17 10.07
N VAL A 65 11.27 0.61 9.65
CA VAL A 65 10.79 1.98 9.75
C VAL A 65 10.05 2.23 11.06
N PRO A 66 10.20 3.41 11.67
CA PRO A 66 9.50 3.76 12.90
C PRO A 66 8.00 3.91 12.66
N HIS A 67 7.19 3.69 13.70
CA HIS A 67 5.72 3.78 13.66
C HIS A 67 5.19 5.11 13.12
N THR A 68 5.92 6.21 13.30
CA THR A 68 5.53 7.54 12.78
C THR A 68 5.40 7.56 11.26
N TRP A 69 6.10 6.65 10.55
CA TRP A 69 6.04 6.57 9.09
C TRP A 69 4.75 5.96 8.56
N PHE A 70 3.89 5.42 9.43
CA PHE A 70 2.54 5.00 9.03
C PHE A 70 1.70 6.17 8.54
N SER A 71 1.94 7.37 9.05
CA SER A 71 1.26 8.57 8.56
C SER A 71 1.53 8.81 7.06
N HIS A 72 2.70 8.40 6.54
CA HIS A 72 3.03 8.54 5.12
C HIS A 72 2.03 7.82 4.21
N TYR A 73 1.50 6.66 4.61
CA TYR A 73 0.48 5.96 3.82
C TYR A 73 -0.74 6.83 3.58
N TYR A 74 -1.22 7.47 4.65
CA TYR A 74 -2.41 8.29 4.59
C TYR A 74 -2.14 9.63 3.90
N ILE A 75 -0.94 10.21 4.09
CA ILE A 75 -0.49 11.38 3.33
C ILE A 75 -0.48 11.06 1.83
N VAL A 76 0.11 9.94 1.42
CA VAL A 76 0.14 9.52 0.01
C VAL A 76 -1.26 9.22 -0.51
N SER A 77 -2.11 8.55 0.27
CA SER A 77 -3.51 8.29 -0.10
C SER A 77 -4.29 9.59 -0.37
N VAL A 78 -4.20 10.56 0.54
CA VAL A 78 -4.87 11.86 0.40
C VAL A 78 -4.26 12.69 -0.73
N ALA A 79 -2.93 12.74 -0.82
CA ALA A 79 -2.22 13.45 -1.88
C ALA A 79 -2.54 12.86 -3.27
N SER A 80 -2.57 11.53 -3.39
CA SER A 80 -2.98 10.82 -4.61
C SER A 80 -4.42 11.18 -4.97
N SER A 81 -5.33 11.18 -3.99
CA SER A 81 -6.74 11.55 -4.22
C SER A 81 -6.88 13.00 -4.73
N ILE A 82 -6.18 13.95 -4.12
CA ILE A 82 -6.15 15.37 -4.54
C ILE A 82 -5.52 15.52 -5.92
N PHE A 83 -4.40 14.85 -6.18
CA PHE A 83 -3.71 14.86 -7.45
C PHE A 83 -4.65 14.44 -8.58
N TRP A 84 -5.36 13.32 -8.41
CA TRP A 84 -6.30 12.83 -9.40
C TRP A 84 -7.52 13.75 -9.58
N ALA A 85 -8.08 14.29 -8.48
CA ALA A 85 -9.15 15.28 -8.58
C ALA A 85 -8.72 16.50 -9.41
N HIS A 86 -7.53 17.03 -9.13
CA HIS A 86 -6.98 18.16 -9.88
C HIS A 86 -6.76 17.81 -11.36
N GLN A 87 -6.16 16.65 -11.66
CA GLN A 87 -5.94 16.20 -13.04
C GLN A 87 -7.24 16.05 -13.83
N ILE A 88 -8.34 15.66 -13.19
CA ILE A 88 -9.63 15.46 -13.87
C ILE A 88 -10.35 16.78 -14.10
N ILE A 89 -10.44 17.63 -13.08
CA ILE A 89 -11.05 18.96 -13.19
C ILE A 89 -10.30 19.79 -14.25
N ALA A 90 -8.96 19.74 -14.25
CA ALA A 90 -8.14 20.45 -15.21
C ALA A 90 -7.99 19.75 -16.58
N ARG A 91 -8.58 18.56 -16.78
CA ARG A 91 -8.36 17.70 -17.97
C ARG A 91 -6.87 17.57 -18.33
N GLY A 92 -6.05 17.34 -17.31
CA GLY A 92 -4.60 17.34 -17.38
C GLY A 92 -3.99 16.18 -18.17
N ALA A 93 -2.67 16.21 -18.32
CA ALA A 93 -1.94 15.25 -19.14
C ALA A 93 -2.07 13.80 -18.63
N ALA A 94 -2.18 13.59 -17.31
CA ALA A 94 -2.35 12.25 -16.75
C ALA A 94 -3.69 11.63 -17.17
N PHE A 95 -4.78 12.40 -17.12
CA PHE A 95 -6.10 11.95 -17.58
C PHE A 95 -6.07 11.63 -19.08
N LYS A 96 -5.47 12.49 -19.91
CA LYS A 96 -5.31 12.24 -21.35
C LYS A 96 -4.45 11.02 -21.64
N PHE A 97 -3.40 10.81 -20.86
CA PHE A 97 -2.55 9.63 -20.96
C PHE A 97 -3.35 8.37 -20.65
N LEU A 98 -4.08 8.31 -19.53
CA LEU A 98 -4.92 7.15 -19.23
C LEU A 98 -5.99 6.92 -20.31
N ALA A 99 -6.61 7.99 -20.83
CA ALA A 99 -7.58 7.89 -21.91
C ALA A 99 -7.01 7.28 -23.19
N SER A 100 -5.74 7.57 -23.50
CA SER A 100 -5.07 6.97 -24.67
C SER A 100 -4.85 5.46 -24.54
N TYR A 101 -4.78 4.93 -23.32
CA TYR A 101 -4.65 3.49 -23.05
C TYR A 101 -5.99 2.78 -22.82
N SER A 102 -7.11 3.51 -22.74
CA SER A 102 -8.41 2.95 -22.35
C SER A 102 -9.22 2.35 -23.51
N GLN A 103 -8.62 2.18 -24.69
CA GLN A 103 -9.33 1.93 -25.95
C GLN A 103 -9.88 0.50 -26.16
N HIS A 104 -9.87 -0.41 -25.18
CA HIS A 104 -10.06 -1.83 -25.51
C HIS A 104 -11.25 -2.58 -24.88
N ASP A 105 -11.99 -2.05 -23.89
CA ASP A 105 -13.10 -2.85 -23.33
C ASP A 105 -14.24 -2.03 -22.70
N SER A 106 -14.99 -1.29 -23.52
CA SER A 106 -16.15 -0.49 -23.06
C SER A 106 -17.32 -1.32 -22.51
N THR A 107 -17.26 -2.65 -22.58
CA THR A 107 -18.36 -3.51 -22.10
C THR A 107 -18.31 -3.84 -20.62
N LYS A 108 -17.19 -3.56 -19.93
CA LYS A 108 -16.97 -3.89 -18.51
C LYS A 108 -16.57 -2.69 -17.64
N SER A 109 -16.63 -1.47 -18.17
CA SER A 109 -16.20 -0.28 -17.45
C SER A 109 -17.24 0.16 -16.41
N MET A 110 -16.79 0.64 -15.25
CA MET A 110 -17.68 1.23 -14.25
C MET A 110 -18.24 2.57 -14.74
N THR A 111 -19.45 2.91 -14.32
CA THR A 111 -20.04 4.23 -14.62
C THR A 111 -19.29 5.35 -13.88
N VAL A 112 -19.24 6.54 -14.49
CA VAL A 112 -18.60 7.73 -13.89
C VAL A 112 -19.09 8.02 -12.46
N ASN A 113 -20.38 7.79 -12.18
CA ASN A 113 -20.95 7.97 -10.85
C ASN A 113 -20.39 6.99 -9.82
N GLN A 114 -20.24 5.71 -10.18
CA GLN A 114 -19.67 4.69 -9.28
C GLN A 114 -18.21 5.01 -8.95
N ILE A 115 -17.50 5.61 -9.88
CA ILE A 115 -16.08 5.94 -9.74
C ILE A 115 -15.90 7.19 -8.89
N ALA A 116 -16.74 8.20 -9.10
CA ALA A 116 -16.81 9.36 -8.23
C ALA A 116 -17.09 8.92 -6.77
N LEU A 117 -18.00 7.95 -6.57
CA LEU A 117 -18.27 7.38 -5.26
C LEU A 117 -17.10 6.57 -4.71
N ALA A 118 -16.49 5.68 -5.50
CA ALA A 118 -15.35 4.86 -5.07
C ALA A 118 -14.15 5.73 -4.68
N TRP A 119 -13.80 6.70 -5.52
CA TRP A 119 -12.77 7.70 -5.25
C TRP A 119 -13.12 8.53 -4.01
N GLY A 120 -14.37 9.01 -3.91
CA GLY A 120 -14.85 9.81 -2.77
C GLY A 120 -14.75 9.06 -1.45
N PHE A 121 -15.17 7.79 -1.41
CA PHE A 121 -15.03 6.95 -0.22
C PHE A 121 -13.58 6.67 0.12
N MET A 122 -12.72 6.44 -0.87
CA MET A 122 -11.28 6.24 -0.64
C MET A 122 -10.64 7.51 -0.04
N ALA A 123 -10.98 8.69 -0.57
CA ALA A 123 -10.51 9.97 -0.07
C ALA A 123 -11.01 10.26 1.35
N LEU A 124 -12.30 10.01 1.64
CA LEU A 124 -12.88 10.18 2.97
C LEU A 124 -12.25 9.20 3.99
N GLN A 125 -12.08 7.94 3.61
CA GLN A 125 -11.45 6.93 4.45
C GLN A 125 -9.99 7.29 4.76
N GLY A 126 -9.22 7.69 3.73
CA GLY A 126 -7.82 8.11 3.87
C GLY A 126 -7.70 9.37 4.74
N GLY A 127 -8.58 10.36 4.53
CA GLY A 127 -8.64 11.60 5.30
C GLY A 127 -8.95 11.36 6.77
N ARG A 128 -9.94 10.52 7.09
CA ARG A 128 -10.25 10.14 8.47
C ARG A 128 -9.04 9.49 9.16
N ARG A 129 -8.38 8.55 8.49
CA ARG A 129 -7.20 7.88 9.03
C ARG A 129 -6.01 8.82 9.20
N LEU A 130 -5.83 9.77 8.29
CA LEU A 130 -4.81 10.81 8.43
C LEU A 130 -5.09 11.71 9.64
N TYR A 131 -6.33 12.15 9.79
CA TYR A 131 -6.77 12.96 10.92
C TYR A 131 -6.56 12.23 12.25
N GLU A 132 -7.01 10.98 12.35
CA GLU A 132 -6.78 10.13 13.54
C GLU A 132 -5.28 9.94 13.80
N SER A 133 -4.48 9.79 12.74
CA SER A 133 -3.05 9.61 12.87
C SER A 133 -2.34 10.84 13.44
N PHE A 134 -2.83 12.05 13.17
CA PHE A 134 -2.28 13.28 13.74
C PHE A 134 -2.87 13.61 15.11
N ALA A 135 -4.17 13.39 15.32
CA ALA A 135 -4.87 13.81 16.53
C ALA A 135 -4.74 12.81 17.69
N LEU A 136 -4.66 11.50 17.40
CA LEU A 136 -4.79 10.44 18.42
C LEU A 136 -3.55 9.55 18.56
N THR A 137 -2.57 9.65 17.67
CA THR A 137 -1.42 8.73 17.68
C THR A 137 -0.48 9.04 18.83
N LYS A 138 -0.49 8.18 19.84
CA LYS A 138 0.61 8.10 20.81
C LYS A 138 1.85 7.52 20.12
N PRO A 139 3.06 8.07 20.37
CA PRO A 139 4.29 7.53 19.83
C PRO A 139 4.46 6.07 20.30
N SER A 140 4.35 5.13 19.37
CA SER A 140 4.51 3.70 19.62
C SER A 140 5.92 3.25 19.19
N GLN A 141 6.54 2.37 19.97
CA GLN A 141 7.86 1.78 19.70
C GLN A 141 7.81 0.67 18.62
N SER A 142 6.66 0.46 17.99
CA SER A 142 6.49 -0.57 16.98
C SER A 142 7.26 -0.22 15.68
N LYS A 143 8.18 -1.08 15.24
CA LYS A 143 8.95 -0.89 13.98
C LYS A 143 8.61 -1.89 12.84
N MET A 144 8.27 -1.39 11.65
CA MET A 144 7.74 -2.19 10.52
C MET A 144 8.82 -2.44 9.50
N TRP A 145 8.83 -3.57 8.81
CA TRP A 145 9.78 -3.80 7.72
C TRP A 145 9.64 -2.76 6.59
N ILE A 146 10.75 -2.17 6.15
CA ILE A 146 10.77 -1.13 5.10
C ILE A 146 10.13 -1.58 3.79
N GLY A 147 10.29 -2.85 3.42
CA GLY A 147 9.75 -3.34 2.14
C GLY A 147 8.22 -3.40 2.16
N LEU A 148 7.63 -3.80 3.30
CA LEU A 148 6.18 -3.76 3.48
C LEU A 148 5.69 -2.30 3.47
N TRP A 149 6.54 -1.36 3.91
CA TRP A 149 6.27 0.07 3.77
C TRP A 149 6.29 0.57 2.34
N VAL A 150 7.31 0.21 1.55
CA VAL A 150 7.36 0.57 0.13
C VAL A 150 6.16 -0.03 -0.63
N VAL A 151 5.82 -1.30 -0.35
CA VAL A 151 4.67 -1.98 -0.96
C VAL A 151 3.36 -1.29 -0.60
N GLY A 152 3.19 -0.88 0.66
CA GLY A 152 2.01 -0.12 1.09
C GLY A 152 1.87 1.24 0.40
N ILE A 153 2.98 1.96 0.20
CA ILE A 153 2.98 3.22 -0.56
C ILE A 153 2.61 2.97 -2.03
N ALA A 154 3.22 1.95 -2.65
CA ALA A 154 2.91 1.56 -4.01
C ALA A 154 1.42 1.20 -4.16
N TYR A 155 0.85 0.47 -3.20
CA TYR A 155 -0.57 0.12 -3.19
C TYR A 155 -1.49 1.34 -3.33
N TYR A 156 -1.28 2.42 -2.56
CA TYR A 156 -2.12 3.62 -2.68
C TYR A 156 -1.96 4.34 -4.03
N ILE A 157 -0.80 4.25 -4.67
CA ILE A 157 -0.56 4.80 -6.00
C ILE A 157 -1.30 3.97 -7.05
N PHE A 158 -1.12 2.64 -7.05
CA PHE A 158 -1.77 1.72 -7.99
C PHE A 158 -3.29 1.71 -7.82
N MET A 159 -3.81 1.81 -6.59
CA MET A 159 -5.24 1.94 -6.33
C MET A 159 -5.82 3.21 -6.97
N GLY A 160 -5.14 4.35 -6.81
CA GLY A 160 -5.56 5.60 -7.45
C GLY A 160 -5.63 5.46 -8.97
N ILE A 161 -4.59 4.88 -9.58
CA ILE A 161 -4.56 4.63 -11.03
C ILE A 161 -5.70 3.70 -11.47
N SER A 162 -5.94 2.62 -10.72
CA SER A 162 -6.92 1.57 -11.08
C SER A 162 -8.35 2.09 -11.09
N ILE A 163 -8.73 2.88 -10.08
CA ILE A 163 -10.07 3.52 -10.01
C ILE A 163 -10.37 4.33 -11.28
N TRP A 164 -9.36 5.03 -11.81
CA TRP A 164 -9.54 5.89 -12.98
C TRP A 164 -9.43 5.16 -14.32
N ILE A 165 -8.57 4.14 -14.42
CA ILE A 165 -8.51 3.30 -15.62
C ILE A 165 -9.86 2.64 -15.87
N GLU A 166 -10.52 2.16 -14.81
CA GLU A 166 -11.83 1.52 -14.91
C GLU A 166 -12.97 2.49 -15.28
N GLY A 167 -12.70 3.81 -15.26
CA GLY A 167 -13.68 4.85 -15.58
C GLY A 167 -13.57 5.55 -16.88
N ILE A 168 -12.40 5.46 -17.50
CA ILE A 168 -12.18 6.13 -18.78
C ILE A 168 -12.65 5.25 -19.94
N GLY A 169 -12.95 3.96 -19.69
CA GLY A 169 -13.50 3.04 -20.69
C GLY A 169 -15.03 3.07 -20.83
N GLY A 170 -15.75 3.79 -19.95
CA GLY A 170 -17.22 3.81 -19.86
C GLY A 170 -17.85 5.15 -20.19
#